data_AF-A0A0D0F1T1-F1
#
_entry.id   AF-A0A0D0F1T1-F1
#
_cell.length_a   1.000
_cell.length_b   1.000
_cell.length_c   1.000
_cell.angle_alpha   90.00
_cell.angle_beta   90.00
_cell.angle_gamma   90.00
#
_symmetry.space_group_name_H-M   'P 1'
#
loop_
_entity.id
_entity.type
_entity.pdbx_description
1 polymer ?
#
loop_
_entity_poly.entity_id
_entity_poly.type
_entity_poly.pdbx_seq_one_letter_code
_entity_poly.pdbx_strand_id
1 'polypeptide(L)'
;MPKLKEEYRWNLLKQQFDLDPSNVMYKEIKESLNRILHYVYSYTDIKFIDFIDEKVLYGYIKYHISINFSIVDFMQVLKDIKNFIFFLENIKNRKAIPKVDFSTSNVRLWLRF
;
A
#
# COMPACT_ATOMS: atom_id res chain seq x y z
N MET A 1 4.23 21.42 -18.01
CA MET A 1 3.76 20.05 -18.39
C MET A 1 4.04 18.96 -17.33
N PRO A 2 5.15 18.94 -16.56
CA PRO A 2 5.41 17.90 -15.55
C PRO A 2 4.33 17.83 -14.46
N LYS A 3 3.92 18.98 -13.91
CA LYS A 3 2.87 19.09 -12.89
C LYS A 3 1.53 18.46 -13.29
N LEU A 4 1.13 18.61 -14.55
CA LEU A 4 -0.12 18.01 -15.07
C LEU A 4 -0.06 16.48 -15.12
N LYS A 5 1.12 15.91 -15.42
CA LYS A 5 1.31 14.44 -15.44
C LYS A 5 1.31 13.85 -14.04
N GLU A 6 1.88 14.55 -13.06
CA GLU A 6 1.89 14.15 -11.65
C GLU A 6 0.48 14.17 -11.06
N GLU A 7 -0.27 15.27 -11.28
CA GLU A 7 -1.65 15.40 -10.84
C GLU A 7 -2.56 14.34 -11.47
N TYR A 8 -2.37 14.04 -12.75
CA TYR A 8 -3.07 12.96 -13.43
C TYR A 8 -2.83 11.60 -12.77
N ARG A 9 -1.58 11.26 -12.46
CA ARG A 9 -1.26 9.97 -11.83
C ARG A 9 -1.83 9.87 -10.42
N TRP A 10 -1.76 10.94 -9.64
CA TRP A 10 -2.35 11.00 -8.31
C TRP A 10 -3.85 10.71 -8.37
N ASN A 11 -4.58 11.41 -9.24
CA ASN A 11 -6.02 11.22 -9.40
C ASN A 11 -6.38 9.81 -9.88
N LEU A 12 -5.62 9.26 -10.83
CA LEU A 12 -5.80 7.91 -11.33
C LEU A 12 -5.61 6.86 -10.22
N LEU A 13 -4.56 6.98 -9.41
CA LEU A 13 -4.33 6.07 -8.28
C LEU A 13 -5.43 6.22 -7.22
N LYS A 14 -5.77 7.45 -6.84
CA LYS A 14 -6.78 7.73 -5.81
C LYS A 14 -8.14 7.10 -6.16
N GLN A 15 -8.57 7.18 -7.42
CA GLN A 15 -9.82 6.54 -7.88
C GLN A 15 -9.81 5.01 -7.72
N GLN A 16 -8.65 4.36 -7.86
CA GLN A 16 -8.52 2.92 -7.72
C GLN A 16 -8.52 2.46 -6.26
N PHE A 17 -8.09 3.32 -5.35
CA PHE A 17 -8.12 3.11 -3.89
C PHE A 17 -9.47 3.47 -3.26
N ASP A 18 -10.44 3.90 -4.06
CA ASP A 18 -11.70 4.41 -3.55
C ASP A 18 -12.50 3.30 -2.85
N LEU A 19 -13.01 3.67 -1.68
CA LEU A 19 -13.87 2.90 -0.78
C LEU A 19 -15.16 3.68 -0.61
N ASP A 20 -16.28 2.98 -0.49
CA ASP A 20 -17.56 3.63 -0.17
C ASP A 20 -17.40 4.49 1.10
N PRO A 21 -17.48 5.83 0.99
CA PRO A 21 -17.21 6.73 2.10
C PRO A 21 -18.32 6.69 3.15
N SER A 22 -19.48 6.10 2.84
CA SER A 22 -20.61 5.99 3.76
C SER A 22 -20.49 4.82 4.74
N ASN A 23 -19.59 3.85 4.46
CA ASN A 23 -19.42 2.68 5.31
C ASN A 23 -18.43 2.97 6.46
N VAL A 24 -18.97 3.26 7.64
CA VAL A 24 -18.22 3.59 8.87
C VAL A 24 -17.28 2.46 9.29
N MET A 25 -17.60 1.20 8.96
CA MET A 25 -16.75 0.04 9.28
C MET A 25 -15.41 0.06 8.55
N TYR A 26 -15.28 0.85 7.48
CA TYR A 26 -14.06 0.94 6.68
C TYR A 26 -13.13 2.08 7.09
N LYS A 27 -13.39 2.79 8.20
CA LYS A 27 -12.53 3.91 8.62
C LYS A 27 -11.05 3.52 8.69
N GLU A 28 -10.75 2.43 9.38
CA GLU A 28 -9.37 1.96 9.54
C GLU A 28 -8.75 1.45 8.23
N ILE A 29 -9.54 0.77 7.40
CA ILE A 29 -9.09 0.31 6.07
C ILE A 29 -8.75 1.53 5.21
N LYS A 30 -9.58 2.56 5.24
CA LYS A 30 -9.37 3.81 4.49
C LYS A 30 -8.08 4.52 4.90
N GLU A 31 -7.79 4.59 6.19
CA GLU A 31 -6.53 5.16 6.69
C GLU A 31 -5.31 4.35 6.22
N SER A 32 -5.42 3.02 6.25
CA SER A 32 -4.39 2.10 5.75
C SER A 32 -4.14 2.29 4.25
N LEU A 33 -5.22 2.33 3.47
CA LEU A 33 -5.20 2.54 2.03
C LEU A 33 -4.60 3.90 1.66
N ASN A 34 -4.94 4.95 2.40
CA ASN A 34 -4.36 6.28 2.18
C ASN A 34 -2.85 6.27 2.39
N ARG A 35 -2.33 5.64 3.45
CA ARG A 35 -0.87 5.56 3.67
C ARG A 35 -0.16 4.81 2.54
N ILE A 36 -0.72 3.68 2.09
CA ILE A 36 -0.16 2.91 0.97
C ILE A 36 -0.24 3.70 -0.34
N LEU A 37 -1.37 4.36 -0.62
CA LEU A 37 -1.53 5.25 -1.77
C LEU A 37 -0.45 6.33 -1.80
N HIS A 38 -0.23 7.01 -0.66
CA HIS A 38 0.81 8.02 -0.53
C HIS A 38 2.20 7.44 -0.80
N TYR A 39 2.53 6.28 -0.23
CA TYR A 39 3.81 5.64 -0.50
C TYR A 39 3.98 5.27 -1.98
N VAL A 40 2.98 4.61 -2.59
CA VAL A 40 3.02 4.19 -4.00
C VAL A 40 3.18 5.40 -4.92
N TYR A 41 2.46 6.49 -4.62
CA TYR A 41 2.64 7.73 -5.34
C TYR A 41 4.04 8.32 -5.13
N SER A 42 4.52 8.46 -3.90
CA SER A 42 5.78 9.16 -3.64
C SER A 42 7.04 8.39 -4.06
N TYR A 43 7.02 7.06 -4.02
CA TYR A 43 8.23 6.23 -4.11
C TYR A 43 8.22 5.20 -5.23
N THR A 44 7.18 5.19 -6.08
CA THR A 44 7.10 4.27 -7.22
C THR A 44 6.51 4.94 -8.46
N ASP A 45 6.74 4.37 -9.63
CA ASP A 45 6.14 4.80 -10.90
C ASP A 45 4.81 4.08 -11.23
N ILE A 46 4.26 3.33 -10.26
CA ILE A 46 3.03 2.57 -10.46
C ILE A 46 1.86 3.53 -10.71
N LYS A 47 1.03 3.13 -11.67
CA LYS A 47 -0.18 3.85 -12.09
C LYS A 47 -1.47 3.09 -11.78
N PHE A 48 -1.39 1.77 -11.69
CA PHE A 48 -2.54 0.91 -11.46
C PHE A 48 -2.33 0.01 -10.26
N ILE A 49 -3.38 -0.16 -9.48
CA ILE A 49 -3.35 -0.93 -8.24
C ILE A 49 -2.99 -2.41 -8.50
N ASP A 50 -3.33 -2.91 -9.68
CA ASP A 50 -3.02 -4.28 -10.12
C ASP A 50 -1.51 -4.54 -10.27
N PHE A 51 -0.68 -3.49 -10.33
CA PHE A 51 0.78 -3.59 -10.36
C PHE A 51 1.45 -3.44 -8.99
N ILE A 52 0.67 -3.30 -7.91
CA ILE A 52 1.19 -3.32 -6.55
C ILE A 52 1.38 -4.79 -6.15
N ASP A 53 2.58 -5.30 -6.40
CA ASP A 53 3.00 -6.67 -6.07
C ASP A 53 3.65 -6.76 -4.68
N GLU A 54 4.15 -7.94 -4.32
CA GLU A 54 4.83 -8.17 -3.04
C GLU A 54 6.08 -7.30 -2.89
N LYS A 55 6.80 -7.01 -3.99
CA LYS A 55 8.02 -6.19 -3.93
C LYS A 55 7.69 -4.77 -3.55
N VAL A 56 6.58 -4.23 -4.06
CA VAL A 56 6.10 -2.89 -3.72
C VAL A 56 5.71 -2.83 -2.24
N LEU A 57 5.00 -3.85 -1.75
CA LEU A 57 4.58 -3.94 -0.35
C LEU A 57 5.77 -4.15 0.60
N TYR A 58 6.78 -4.92 0.20
CA TYR A 58 8.04 -5.00 0.95
C TYR A 58 8.80 -3.68 0.94
N GLY A 59 8.77 -2.95 -0.18
CA GLY A 59 9.28 -1.59 -0.26
C GLY A 59 8.60 -0.64 0.73
N TYR A 60 7.28 -0.77 0.93
CA TYR A 60 6.55 0.01 1.93
C TYR A 60 7.06 -0.24 3.36
N ILE A 61 7.33 -1.50 3.70
CA ILE A 61 7.93 -1.85 5.00
C ILE A 61 9.32 -1.22 5.12
N LYS A 62 10.15 -1.36 4.08
CA LYS A 62 11.51 -0.81 4.06
C LYS A 62 11.54 0.70 4.16
N TYR A 63 10.59 1.39 3.53
CA TYR A 63 10.42 2.82 3.67
C TYR A 63 10.22 3.21 5.13
N HIS A 64 9.26 2.59 5.82
CA HIS A 64 9.01 2.88 7.24
C HIS A 64 10.19 2.53 8.14
N ILE A 65 10.92 1.44 7.85
CA ILE A 65 12.18 1.14 8.54
C ILE A 65 13.20 2.28 8.34
N SER A 66 13.38 2.76 7.10
CA SER A 66 14.38 3.78 6.77
C SER A 66 14.14 5.14 7.45
N ILE A 67 12.88 5.43 7.81
CA ILE A 67 12.49 6.64 8.54
C ILE A 67 12.25 6.36 10.03
N ASN A 68 12.79 5.26 10.56
CA ASN A 68 12.66 4.81 11.95
C ASN A 68 11.21 4.81 12.46
N PHE A 69 10.26 4.41 11.61
CA PHE A 69 8.84 4.34 11.94
C PHE A 69 8.23 5.66 12.44
N SER A 70 8.74 6.80 11.96
CA SER A 70 8.30 8.13 12.42
C SER A 70 6.86 8.51 12.04
N ILE A 71 6.23 7.81 11.09
CA ILE A 71 4.85 8.05 10.66
C ILE A 71 3.86 7.12 11.38
N VAL A 72 4.16 5.82 11.39
CA VAL A 72 3.39 4.77 12.06
C VAL A 72 4.34 3.68 12.54
N ASP A 73 3.96 2.98 13.62
CA ASP A 73 4.76 1.87 14.15
C ASP A 73 4.75 0.63 13.25
N PHE A 74 5.64 -0.31 13.55
CA PHE A 74 5.79 -1.55 12.80
C PHE A 74 4.49 -2.38 12.71
N MET A 75 3.72 -2.46 13.80
CA MET A 75 2.49 -3.25 13.84
C MET A 75 1.44 -2.64 12.90
N GLN A 76 1.36 -1.32 12.86
CA GLN A 76 0.48 -0.60 11.95
C GLN A 76 0.91 -0.78 10.49
N VAL A 77 2.20 -0.80 10.19
CA VAL A 77 2.70 -1.10 8.82
C VAL A 77 2.21 -2.48 8.34
N LEU A 78 2.32 -3.51 9.20
CA LEU A 78 1.81 -4.84 8.85
C LEU A 78 0.29 -4.85 8.69
N LYS A 79 -0.43 -4.11 9.55
CA LYS A 79 -1.88 -3.95 9.47
C LYS A 79 -2.30 -3.27 8.18
N ASP A 80 -1.55 -2.26 7.74
CA ASP A 80 -1.82 -1.55 6.49
C ASP A 80 -1.78 -2.50 5.29
N ILE A 81 -0.75 -3.35 5.22
CA ILE A 81 -0.60 -4.32 4.14
C ILE A 81 -1.71 -5.38 4.19
N LYS A 82 -2.08 -5.87 5.38
CA LYS A 82 -3.20 -6.81 5.53
C LYS A 82 -4.52 -6.19 5.07
N ASN A 83 -4.79 -4.93 5.44
CA ASN A 83 -5.98 -4.21 5.02
C ASN A 83 -6.00 -3.95 3.51
N PHE A 84 -4.84 -3.72 2.90
CA PHE A 84 -4.71 -3.60 1.45
C PHE A 84 -5.00 -4.93 0.73
N ILE A 85 -4.46 -6.04 1.23
CA ILE A 85 -4.76 -7.38 0.70
C ILE A 85 -6.25 -7.69 0.83
N PHE A 86 -6.83 -7.44 2.01
CA PHE A 86 -8.27 -7.59 2.23
C PHE A 86 -9.10 -6.74 1.26
N PHE A 87 -8.70 -5.49 1.03
CA PHE A 87 -9.34 -4.60 0.07
C PHE A 87 -9.30 -5.14 -1.36
N LEU A 88 -8.15 -5.63 -1.81
CA LEU A 88 -8.04 -6.21 -3.15
C LEU A 88 -8.91 -7.45 -3.31
N GLU A 89 -8.90 -8.35 -2.32
CA GLU A 89 -9.60 -9.63 -2.36
C GLU A 89 -11.12 -9.46 -2.21
N ASN A 90 -11.57 -8.69 -1.21
CA ASN A 90 -12.97 -8.69 -0.79
C ASN A 90 -13.77 -7.50 -1.34
N ILE A 91 -13.10 -6.38 -1.65
CA ILE A 91 -13.78 -5.16 -2.09
C ILE A 91 -13.59 -4.95 -3.59
N LYS A 92 -12.37 -5.11 -4.10
CA LYS A 92 -12.10 -5.02 -5.54
C LYS A 92 -12.26 -6.36 -6.27
N ASN A 93 -12.49 -7.46 -5.55
CA ASN A 93 -12.68 -8.81 -6.08
C ASN A 93 -11.62 -9.20 -7.12
N ARG A 94 -10.35 -8.92 -6.81
CA ARG A 94 -9.22 -9.19 -7.71
C ARG A 94 -8.80 -10.65 -7.61
N LYS A 95 -8.51 -11.26 -8.77
CA LYS A 95 -8.03 -12.66 -8.84
C LYS A 95 -6.56 -12.81 -8.49
N ALA A 96 -5.75 -11.79 -8.81
CA ALA A 96 -4.33 -11.76 -8.50
C ALA A 96 -4.13 -10.88 -7.26
N ILE A 97 -3.67 -11.50 -6.17
CA ILE A 97 -3.45 -10.86 -4.87
C ILE A 97 -2.00 -11.10 -4.45
N PRO A 98 -1.28 -10.06 -3.99
CA PRO A 98 0.08 -10.22 -3.48
C PRO A 98 0.15 -11.17 -2.29
N LYS A 99 1.05 -12.15 -2.34
CA LYS A 99 1.29 -13.12 -1.26
C LYS A 99 2.47 -12.70 -0.40
N VAL A 100 2.20 -11.74 0.48
CA VAL A 100 3.23 -11.18 1.37
C VAL A 100 3.53 -12.13 2.53
N ASP A 101 4.74 -12.66 2.57
CA ASP A 101 5.26 -13.42 3.70
C ASP A 101 5.95 -12.51 4.73
N PHE A 102 5.38 -12.43 5.94
CA PHE A 102 5.92 -11.69 7.09
C PHE A 102 6.69 -12.57 8.09
N SER A 103 6.84 -13.86 7.80
CA SER A 103 7.56 -14.78 8.67
C SER A 103 8.98 -14.28 8.94
N THR A 104 9.50 -14.57 10.13
CA THR A 104 10.92 -14.32 10.46
C THR A 104 11.87 -15.10 9.55
N SER A 105 11.39 -16.19 8.94
CA SER A 105 12.10 -16.96 7.91
C SER A 105 12.23 -16.25 6.56
N ASN A 106 11.50 -15.16 6.31
CA ASN A 106 11.67 -14.36 5.11
C ASN A 106 12.93 -13.47 5.20
N VAL A 107 14.09 -14.12 5.13
CA VAL A 107 15.42 -13.49 5.19
C VAL A 107 15.58 -12.37 4.15
N ARG A 108 14.95 -12.50 2.98
CA ARG A 108 15.02 -11.46 1.93
C ARG A 108 14.33 -10.16 2.34
N LEU A 109 13.27 -10.26 3.15
CA LEU A 109 12.60 -9.10 3.72
C LEU A 109 13.47 -8.45 4.81
N TRP A 110 14.02 -9.26 5.72
CA TRP A 110 14.64 -8.78 6.95
C TRP A 110 16.15 -8.53 6.90
N LEU A 111 16.91 -9.14 5.98
CA LEU A 111 18.38 -9.09 6.00
C LEU A 111 18.99 -8.45 4.74
N ARG A 112 18.22 -8.18 3.68
CA ARG A 112 18.71 -7.39 2.54
C ARG A 112 18.46 -5.91 2.79
N PHE A 113 19.35 -5.32 3.59
CA PHE A 113 19.61 -3.89 3.71
C PHE A 113 20.89 -3.57 2.94
#